data_AF-A0A257NCM2-F1
#
_entry.id   AF-A0A257NCM2-F1
#
_cell.length_a   1.000
_cell.length_b   1.000
_cell.length_c   1.000
_cell.angle_alpha   90.00
_cell.angle_beta   90.00
_cell.angle_gamma   90.00
#
_symmetry.space_group_name_H-M   'P 1'
#
loop_
_entity.id
_entity.type
_entity.pdbx_description
1 polymer ?
#
loop_
_entity_poly.entity_id
_entity_poly.type
_entity_poly.pdbx_seq_one_letter_code
_entity_poly.pdbx_strand_id
1 'polypeptide(L)' 'MARVTIEDCLEHVENRFKLVLLASTRARQLSHGATEFLPRGKDKDTVLA' A
#
# COMPACT_ATOMS: atom_id res chain seq x y z
N MET A 1 4.55 -8.60 -7.29
CA MET A 1 5.76 -8.61 -6.42
C MET A 1 6.10 -7.16 -6.20
N ALA A 2 6.23 -6.72 -4.95
CA ALA A 2 6.42 -5.30 -4.67
C ALA A 2 7.71 -4.80 -5.33
N ARG A 3 7.60 -3.68 -6.06
CA ARG A 3 8.74 -2.98 -6.68
C ARG A 3 9.41 -2.00 -5.71
N VAL A 4 8.81 -1.81 -4.54
CA VAL A 4 9.19 -0.88 -3.47
C VAL A 4 9.43 -1.71 -2.21
N THR A 5 10.40 -1.30 -1.41
CA THR A 5 10.77 -1.97 -0.15
C THR A 5 10.08 -1.30 1.04
N ILE A 6 10.10 -1.96 2.21
CA ILE A 6 9.49 -1.39 3.42
C ILE A 6 10.29 -0.17 3.89
N GLU A 7 11.60 -0.19 3.64
CA GLU A 7 12.55 0.86 3.94
C GLU A 7 12.18 2.17 3.23
N ASP A 8 11.83 2.11 1.95
CA ASP A 8 11.36 3.27 1.18
C ASP A 8 10.09 3.89 1.79
N CYS A 9 9.17 3.05 2.28
CA CYS A 9 7.94 3.51 2.93
C CYS A 9 8.20 4.17 4.29
N LEU A 10 9.29 3.81 4.98
CA LEU A 10 9.65 4.37 6.29
C LEU A 10 10.26 5.77 6.17
N GLU A 11 10.70 6.19 4.99
CA GLU A 11 11.10 7.59 4.73
C GLU A 11 9.91 8.56 4.85
N HIS A 12 8.68 8.05 4.65
CA HIS A 12 7.44 8.84 4.72
C HIS A 12 6.62 8.58 5.98
N VAL A 13 6.79 7.43 6.62
CA VAL A 13 6.09 7.05 7.85
C VAL A 13 7.06 6.45 8.84
N GLU A 14 7.41 7.22 9.87
CA GLU A 14 8.45 6.85 10.86
C GLU A 14 8.12 5.59 11.70
N ASN A 15 6.86 5.15 11.73
CA ASN A 15 6.41 4.04 12.57
C ASN A 15 5.84 2.88 11.73
N ARG A 16 6.49 1.71 11.87
CA ARG A 16 6.11 0.45 11.20
C ARG A 16 4.68 -0.01 11.50
N PHE A 17 4.21 0.14 12.74
CA PHE A 17 2.83 -0.24 13.09
C PHE A 17 1.81 0.69 12.43
N LYS A 18 2.11 1.99 12.40
CA LYS A 18 1.27 2.98 11.71
C LYS A 18 1.24 2.74 10.21
N LEU A 19 2.39 2.38 9.60
CA LEU A 19 2.48 2.01 8.20
C LEU A 19 1.57 0.82 7.88
N VAL A 20 1.58 -0.24 8.70
CA VAL A 20 0.72 -1.42 8.51
C VAL A 20 -0.77 -1.06 8.62
N LEU A 21 -1.16 -0.22 9.58
CA LEU A 21 -2.55 0.22 9.73
C LEU A 21 -3.02 1.06 8.53
N LEU A 22 -2.15 1.92 8.00
CA LEU A 22 -2.45 2.77 6.85
C LEU A 22 -2.57 1.92 5.56
N ALA A 23 -1.60 1.05 5.30
CA ALA A 23 -1.61 0.15 4.15
C ALA A 23 -2.80 -0.82 4.18
N SER A 24 -3.14 -1.38 5.35
CA SER A 24 -4.30 -2.28 5.47
C SER A 24 -5.63 -1.56 5.22
N THR A 25 -5.77 -0.33 5.72
CA THR A 25 -6.95 0.51 5.46
C THR A 25 -7.05 0.83 3.97
N ARG A 26 -5.95 1.21 3.34
CA ARG A 26 -5.90 1.53 1.91
C ARG A 26 -6.17 0.31 1.02
N ALA A 27 -5.59 -0.83 1.33
CA ALA A 27 -5.84 -2.09 0.62
C ALA A 27 -7.33 -2.48 0.67
N ARG A 28 -7.99 -2.25 1.81
CA ARG A 28 -9.44 -2.48 1.94
C ARG A 28 -10.25 -1.51 1.07
N GLN A 29 -9.88 -0.24 1.01
CA GLN A 29 -10.53 0.72 0.11
C GLN A 29 -10.39 0.31 -1.35
N LEU A 30 -9.20 -0.13 -1.77
CA LEU A 30 -8.95 -0.63 -3.12
C LEU A 30 -9.79 -1.87 -3.44
N SER A 31 -9.92 -2.78 -2.46
CA SER A 31 -10.79 -3.95 -2.58
C SER A 31 -12.27 -3.59 -2.75
N HIS A 32 -12.71 -2.46 -2.17
CA HIS A 32 -14.05 -1.92 -2.35
C HIS A 32 -14.23 -1.06 -3.63
N GLY A 33 -13.23 -1.00 -4.51
CA GLY A 33 -13.30 -0.28 -5.78
C GLY A 33 -12.94 1.21 -5.70
N ALA A 34 -12.22 1.63 -4.66
CA ALA A 34 -11.66 2.97 -4.60
C ALA A 34 -10.69 3.22 -5.77
N THR A 35 -10.59 4.47 -6.21
CA THR A 35 -9.73 4.87 -7.32
C THR A 35 -8.26 4.55 -7.04
N GLU A 36 -7.63 3.89 -8.00
CA GLU A 36 -6.21 3.56 -8.01
C GLU A 36 -5.40 4.77 -8.48
N PHE A 37 -4.33 5.13 -7.75
CA PHE A 37 -3.41 6.21 -8.14
C PHE A 37 -2.25 5.73 -9.00
N LEU A 38 -2.07 4.40 -9.08
CA LEU A 38 -0.99 3.74 -9.78
C LEU A 38 -1.57 2.60 -10.63
N PRO A 39 -0.96 2.28 -11.78
CA PRO A 39 -1.40 1.17 -12.61
C PRO A 39 -1.20 -0.17 -11.90
N ARG A 40 -2.30 -0.91 -11.68
CA ARG A 40 -2.32 -2.16 -10.89
C ARG A 40 -1.58 -3.35 -11.48
N GLY A 41 -1.44 -3.43 -12.81
CA GLY A 41 -0.74 -4.55 -13.45
C GLY A 41 -1.24 -5.93 -12.98
N LYS A 42 -0.36 -6.73 -12.36
CA LYS A 42 -0.68 -8.04 -11.75
C LYS A 42 -0.58 -8.03 -10.22
N ASP A 43 -0.55 -6.85 -9.61
CA ASP A 43 -0.31 -6.71 -8.19
C ASP A 43 -1.61 -6.77 -7.39
N LYS A 44 -1.50 -7.32 -6.16
CA LYS A 44 -2.63 -7.43 -5.22
C LYS A 44 -2.87 -6.06 -4.56
N ASP A 45 -4.05 -5.88 -4.00
CA ASP A 45 -4.45 -4.63 -3.33
C ASP A 45 -3.48 -4.25 -2.21
N THR A 46 -2.90 -5.23 -1.51
CA THR A 46 -1.91 -5.01 -0.46
C THR A 46 -0.55 -4.54 -0.98
N VAL A 47 -0.26 -4.75 -2.25
CA VAL A 47 0.98 -4.30 -2.91
C VAL A 47 0.79 -2.91 -3.53
N LEU A 48 -0.45 -2.56 -3.88
CA LEU A 48 -0.81 -1.26 -4.46
C LEU A 48 -1.12 -0.18 -3.41
N ALA A 49 -1.45 -0.61 -2.18
CA ALA A 49 -1.83 0.25 -1.07
C ALA A 49 -0.65 1.04 -0.47
#